data_AF-A0A1Q7VRQ3-F1
#
_entry.id   AF-A0A1Q7VRQ3-F1
#
_cell.length_a   1.000
_cell.length_b   1.000
_cell.length_c   1.000
_cell.angle_alpha   90.00
_cell.angle_beta   90.00
_cell.angle_gamma   90.00
#
_symmetry.space_group_name_H-M   'P 1'
#
loop_
_entity.id
_entity.type
_entity.pdbx_description
1 polymer ?
#
loop_
_entity_poly.entity_id
_entity_poly.type
_entity_poly.pdbx_seq_one_letter_code
_entity_poly.pdbx_strand_id
1 'polypeptide(L)'
;MTTRPEAITLPHTGLQVPANHPHVVSMSSLPTPNGTTLVALVRFDDRDVGTIEGTADGGDLWFRPAGSADNPARLEKFAVQCRHHGQPVTDGHLMKLLVEEWQINNQLLKAIAEGQTVARFAGDSGTLLTLTLRVFVQPQATGLSVAAVVPADVVAALAEVADDPGGHWQVWTGAVWQQVQEPEAAEQDGSDR
;
A
#
# COMPACT_ATOMS: atom_id res chain seq x y z
N MET A 1 -27.09 -21.86 5.99
CA MET A 1 -26.60 -20.59 5.43
C MET A 1 -25.29 -20.27 6.12
N THR A 2 -24.17 -20.37 5.42
CA THR A 2 -22.87 -19.94 5.93
C THR A 2 -22.78 -18.44 5.69
N THR A 3 -22.75 -17.63 6.76
CA THR A 3 -22.44 -16.21 6.65
C THR A 3 -21.05 -16.07 6.04
N ARG A 4 -20.93 -15.28 4.96
CA ARG A 4 -19.63 -14.92 4.40
C ARG A 4 -18.86 -14.16 5.49
N PRO A 5 -17.57 -14.47 5.74
CA PRO A 5 -16.76 -13.66 6.64
C PRO A 5 -16.83 -12.20 6.22
N GLU A 6 -16.91 -11.30 7.21
CA GLU A 6 -16.73 -9.87 6.96
C GLU A 6 -15.37 -9.67 6.27
N ALA A 7 -15.36 -8.88 5.19
CA ALA A 7 -14.18 -8.64 4.38
C ALA A 7 -13.78 -7.17 4.48
N ILE A 8 -12.50 -6.93 4.70
CA ILE A 8 -11.90 -5.60 4.77
C ILE A 8 -10.98 -5.39 3.57
N THR A 9 -10.79 -4.13 3.17
CA THR A 9 -9.79 -3.76 2.16
C THR A 9 -8.57 -3.21 2.87
N LEU A 10 -7.39 -3.79 2.60
CA LEU A 10 -6.13 -3.28 3.13
C LEU A 10 -5.83 -1.90 2.50
N PRO A 11 -5.55 -0.86 3.30
CA PRO A 11 -5.59 0.53 2.85
C PRO A 11 -4.49 0.88 1.85
N HIS A 12 -3.33 0.22 1.93
CA HIS A 12 -2.20 0.58 1.06
C HIS A 12 -2.26 -0.16 -0.27
N THR A 13 -2.53 -1.46 -0.27
CA THR A 13 -2.55 -2.33 -1.45
C THR A 13 -3.91 -2.50 -2.12
N GLY A 14 -5.02 -2.17 -1.45
CA GLY A 14 -6.36 -2.43 -2.00
C GLY A 14 -6.74 -3.92 -2.01
N LEU A 15 -5.96 -4.78 -1.38
CA LEU A 15 -6.25 -6.21 -1.22
C LEU A 15 -7.46 -6.40 -0.31
N GLN A 16 -8.49 -7.08 -0.79
CA GLN A 16 -9.64 -7.51 0.00
C GLN A 16 -9.33 -8.85 0.68
N VAL A 17 -9.46 -8.89 2.00
CA VAL A 17 -9.21 -10.07 2.85
C VAL A 17 -10.38 -10.30 3.82
N PRO A 18 -10.63 -11.53 4.29
CA PRO A 18 -11.40 -11.76 5.53
C PRO A 18 -10.87 -10.91 6.69
N ALA A 19 -11.73 -10.41 7.58
CA ALA A 19 -11.33 -9.54 8.70
C ALA A 19 -10.18 -10.17 9.53
N ASN A 20 -10.32 -11.44 9.90
CA ASN A 20 -9.25 -12.26 10.46
C ASN A 20 -8.33 -12.74 9.33
N HIS A 21 -7.27 -11.96 9.04
CA HIS A 21 -6.30 -12.25 7.98
C HIS A 21 -4.87 -12.38 8.54
N PRO A 22 -4.00 -13.16 7.85
CA PRO A 22 -2.59 -13.16 8.16
C PRO A 22 -2.00 -11.82 7.73
N HIS A 23 -1.19 -11.22 8.59
CA HIS A 23 -0.52 -9.95 8.34
C HIS A 23 0.95 -10.06 8.70
N VAL A 24 1.80 -9.32 7.99
CA VAL A 24 3.21 -9.18 8.36
C VAL A 24 3.28 -8.27 9.60
N VAL A 25 4.02 -8.68 10.62
CA VAL A 25 4.22 -7.90 11.86
C VAL A 25 5.61 -7.26 11.93
N SER A 26 6.61 -7.90 11.35
CA SER A 26 7.97 -7.37 11.26
C SER A 26 8.65 -7.86 10.00
N MET A 27 9.64 -7.12 9.51
CA MET A 27 10.43 -7.48 8.35
C MET A 27 11.90 -7.17 8.60
N SER A 28 12.78 -8.02 8.09
CA SER A 28 14.24 -7.86 8.18
C SER A 28 14.91 -8.26 6.87
N SER A 29 16.10 -7.73 6.66
CA SER A 29 16.97 -8.06 5.53
C SER A 29 18.21 -8.75 6.07
N LEU A 30 18.39 -10.02 5.72
CA LEU A 30 19.52 -10.84 6.18
C LEU A 30 20.57 -10.98 5.06
N PRO A 31 21.86 -10.71 5.34
CA PRO A 31 22.92 -10.99 4.40
C PRO A 31 23.13 -12.50 4.26
N THR A 32 23.25 -12.96 3.02
CA THR A 32 23.53 -14.36 2.65
C THR A 32 24.69 -14.41 1.65
N PRO A 33 25.30 -15.59 1.41
CA PRO A 33 26.36 -15.72 0.40
C PRO A 33 25.94 -15.31 -1.03
N ASN A 34 24.63 -15.32 -1.33
CA ASN A 34 24.08 -15.05 -2.66
C ASN A 34 23.44 -13.64 -2.76
N GLY A 35 23.62 -12.77 -1.76
CA GLY A 35 22.98 -11.45 -1.69
C GLY A 35 22.12 -11.31 -0.45
N THR A 36 21.08 -10.48 -0.51
CA THR A 36 20.21 -10.20 0.65
C THR A 36 18.88 -10.95 0.55
N THR A 37 18.54 -11.69 1.60
CA THR A 37 17.23 -12.34 1.76
C THR A 37 16.32 -11.48 2.61
N LEU A 38 15.12 -11.22 2.09
CA LEU A 38 14.02 -10.63 2.83
C LEU A 38 13.39 -11.69 3.74
N VAL A 39 13.09 -11.35 4.99
CA VAL A 39 12.36 -12.21 5.93
C VAL A 39 11.27 -11.38 6.62
N ALA A 40 10.02 -11.70 6.35
CA ALA A 40 8.83 -11.05 6.89
C ALA A 40 8.07 -12.02 7.81
N LEU A 41 7.96 -11.70 9.10
CA LEU A 41 7.25 -12.51 10.09
C LEU A 41 5.74 -12.32 9.94
N VAL A 42 4.99 -13.43 9.79
CA VAL A 42 3.54 -13.44 9.59
C VAL A 42 2.82 -13.91 10.86
N ARG A 43 1.78 -13.18 11.24
CA ARG A 43 0.89 -13.47 12.38
C ARG A 43 -0.55 -13.70 11.93
N PHE A 44 -1.24 -14.62 12.59
CA PHE A 44 -2.67 -14.92 12.40
C PHE A 44 -3.30 -15.23 13.77
N ASP A 45 -4.44 -14.60 14.10
CA ASP A 45 -5.13 -14.72 15.40
C ASP A 45 -4.14 -14.72 16.60
N ASP A 46 -3.35 -13.64 16.70
CA ASP A 46 -2.27 -13.39 17.68
C ASP A 46 -1.09 -14.38 17.72
N ARG A 47 -1.07 -15.41 16.87
CA ARG A 47 0.02 -16.38 16.78
C ARG A 47 0.93 -16.14 15.57
N ASP A 48 2.23 -16.19 15.79
CA ASP A 48 3.22 -16.25 14.71
C ASP A 48 3.11 -17.61 13.99
N VAL A 49 2.79 -17.57 12.69
CA VAL A 49 2.50 -18.76 11.87
C VAL A 49 3.63 -19.13 10.92
N GLY A 50 4.56 -18.22 10.66
CA GLY A 50 5.69 -18.46 9.76
C GLY A 50 6.34 -17.18 9.25
N THR A 51 7.24 -17.34 8.28
CA THR A 51 7.89 -16.24 7.57
C THR A 51 7.53 -16.29 6.08
N ILE A 52 7.30 -15.13 5.47
CA ILE A 52 7.45 -14.95 4.03
C ILE A 52 8.91 -14.58 3.79
N GLU A 53 9.56 -15.27 2.88
CA GLU A 53 10.97 -15.09 2.54
C GLU A 53 11.15 -14.94 1.04
N GLY A 54 12.18 -14.23 0.62
CA GLY A 54 12.53 -14.09 -0.79
C GLY A 54 13.81 -13.30 -0.99
N THR A 55 14.12 -12.96 -2.24
CA THR A 55 15.20 -12.02 -2.56
C THR A 55 14.77 -10.58 -2.25
N ALA A 56 15.71 -9.73 -1.83
CA ALA A 56 15.42 -8.35 -1.41
C ALA A 56 14.95 -7.42 -2.55
N ASP A 57 15.06 -7.86 -3.81
CA ASP A 57 14.52 -7.19 -5.01
C ASP A 57 13.05 -7.54 -5.30
N GLY A 58 12.41 -8.39 -4.50
CA GLY A 58 11.00 -8.76 -4.67
C GLY A 58 10.76 -9.81 -5.76
N GLY A 59 11.74 -10.70 -5.98
CA GLY A 59 11.59 -11.92 -6.79
C GLY A 59 10.66 -12.96 -6.14
N ASP A 60 10.92 -14.24 -6.40
CA ASP A 60 10.07 -15.33 -5.89
C ASP A 60 10.00 -15.32 -4.35
N LEU A 61 8.77 -15.22 -3.83
CA LEU A 61 8.45 -15.29 -2.41
C LEU A 61 8.00 -16.71 -2.04
N TRP A 62 8.47 -17.23 -0.91
CA TRP A 62 8.03 -18.50 -0.34
C TRP A 62 7.64 -18.37 1.13
N PHE A 63 6.62 -19.11 1.55
CA PHE A 63 6.21 -19.19 2.95
C PHE A 63 6.92 -20.34 3.68
N ARG A 64 7.66 -20.05 4.74
CA ARG A 64 8.14 -21.07 5.70
C ARG A 64 7.23 -21.10 6.93
N PRO A 65 6.56 -22.22 7.23
CA PRO A 65 5.71 -22.34 8.40
C PRO A 65 6.53 -22.42 9.69
N ALA A 66 6.04 -21.81 10.77
CA ALA A 66 6.66 -21.88 12.10
C ALA A 66 6.55 -23.27 12.75
N GLY A 67 5.57 -24.08 12.34
CA GLY A 67 5.39 -25.45 12.79
C GLY A 67 4.48 -26.27 11.89
N SER A 68 4.38 -27.58 12.16
CA SER A 68 3.59 -28.53 11.33
C SER A 68 2.09 -28.22 11.24
N ALA A 69 1.55 -27.50 12.23
CA ALA A 69 0.15 -27.05 12.22
C ALA A 69 -0.11 -25.90 11.22
N ASP A 70 0.94 -25.18 10.80
CA ASP A 70 0.83 -23.96 9.98
C ASP A 70 1.11 -24.25 8.50
N ASN A 71 0.77 -25.47 8.05
CA ASN A 71 0.96 -25.98 6.70
C ASN A 71 0.66 -24.93 5.61
N PRO A 72 1.57 -24.71 4.62
CA PRO A 72 1.38 -23.79 3.50
C PRO A 72 0.03 -23.89 2.77
N ALA A 73 -0.60 -25.06 2.74
CA ALA A 73 -1.96 -25.25 2.21
C ALA A 73 -3.05 -24.43 2.95
N ARG A 74 -2.76 -23.84 4.12
CA ARG A 74 -3.60 -22.82 4.78
C ARG A 74 -3.55 -21.48 4.05
N LEU A 75 -2.36 -21.07 3.59
CA LEU A 75 -2.16 -19.81 2.87
C LEU A 75 -2.83 -19.85 1.49
N GLU A 76 -2.74 -20.97 0.78
CA GLU A 76 -3.47 -21.23 -0.46
C GLU A 76 -5.00 -21.12 -0.26
N LYS A 77 -5.55 -21.81 0.75
CA LYS A 77 -6.98 -21.72 1.12
C LYS A 77 -7.41 -20.32 1.55
N PHE A 78 -6.48 -19.52 2.06
CA PHE A 78 -6.74 -18.12 2.39
C PHE A 78 -6.74 -17.24 1.14
N ALA A 79 -5.76 -17.39 0.23
CA ALA A 79 -5.67 -16.66 -1.04
C ALA A 79 -6.95 -16.78 -1.89
N VAL A 80 -7.55 -17.98 -1.95
CA VAL A 80 -8.84 -18.23 -2.64
C VAL A 80 -10.00 -17.37 -2.11
N GLN A 81 -9.94 -16.91 -0.86
CA GLN A 81 -10.95 -16.03 -0.25
C GLN A 81 -10.68 -14.54 -0.50
N CYS A 82 -9.43 -14.17 -0.84
CA CYS A 82 -8.99 -12.80 -1.05
C CYS A 82 -9.25 -12.31 -2.47
N ARG A 83 -9.37 -11.00 -2.66
CA ARG A 83 -9.54 -10.38 -3.98
C ARG A 83 -8.67 -9.15 -4.16
N HIS A 84 -8.02 -9.01 -5.30
CA HIS A 84 -7.31 -7.79 -5.71
C HIS A 84 -7.98 -7.26 -6.97
N HIS A 85 -8.46 -6.02 -6.94
CA HIS A 85 -9.32 -5.43 -7.99
C HIS A 85 -10.49 -6.34 -8.41
N GLY A 86 -11.12 -7.02 -7.44
CA GLY A 86 -12.22 -7.96 -7.67
C GLY A 86 -11.82 -9.34 -8.20
N GLN A 87 -10.56 -9.57 -8.57
CA GLN A 87 -10.05 -10.85 -9.07
C GLN A 87 -9.48 -11.73 -7.95
N PRO A 88 -9.63 -13.07 -8.01
CA PRO A 88 -8.93 -13.99 -7.10
C PRO A 88 -7.41 -13.82 -7.17
N VAL A 89 -6.73 -13.93 -6.03
CA VAL A 89 -5.26 -13.90 -5.95
C VAL A 89 -4.69 -15.30 -5.80
N THR A 90 -3.48 -15.52 -6.31
CA THR A 90 -2.67 -16.69 -5.96
C THR A 90 -2.03 -16.51 -4.59
N ASP A 91 -1.47 -17.58 -4.03
CA ASP A 91 -0.66 -17.55 -2.80
C ASP A 91 0.59 -16.66 -2.96
N GLY A 92 1.32 -16.77 -4.08
CA GLY A 92 2.45 -15.88 -4.40
C GLY A 92 2.05 -14.41 -4.49
N HIS A 93 0.93 -14.10 -5.15
CA HIS A 93 0.41 -12.74 -5.28
C HIS A 93 -0.07 -12.20 -3.92
N LEU A 94 -0.71 -13.04 -3.09
CA LEU A 94 -1.07 -12.71 -1.71
C LEU A 94 0.18 -12.38 -0.87
N MET A 95 1.21 -13.21 -0.91
CA MET A 95 2.46 -12.97 -0.17
C MET A 95 3.08 -11.63 -0.56
N LYS A 96 3.12 -11.32 -1.86
CA LYS A 96 3.61 -10.04 -2.38
C LYS A 96 2.83 -8.86 -1.81
N LEU A 97 1.50 -8.88 -1.92
CA LEU A 97 0.65 -7.80 -1.39
C LEU A 97 0.76 -7.64 0.14
N LEU A 98 0.89 -8.73 0.91
CA LEU A 98 1.09 -8.63 2.37
C LEU A 98 2.45 -8.02 2.75
N VAL A 99 3.49 -8.27 1.96
CA VAL A 99 4.82 -7.66 2.14
C VAL A 99 4.78 -6.18 1.73
N GLU A 100 4.17 -5.86 0.58
CA GLU A 100 3.99 -4.49 0.09
C GLU A 100 3.18 -3.64 1.08
N GLU A 101 2.07 -4.16 1.62
CA GLU A 101 1.25 -3.49 2.63
C GLU A 101 2.09 -3.06 3.85
N TRP A 102 2.93 -3.95 4.37
CA TRP A 102 3.81 -3.65 5.50
C TRP A 102 4.91 -2.65 5.13
N GLN A 103 5.52 -2.81 3.95
CA GLN A 103 6.57 -1.90 3.45
C GLN A 103 6.03 -0.48 3.24
N ILE A 104 4.83 -0.33 2.67
CA ILE A 104 4.18 0.96 2.45
C ILE A 104 3.81 1.59 3.80
N ASN A 105 3.21 0.81 4.71
CA ASN A 105 2.86 1.30 6.05
C ASN A 105 4.09 1.82 6.82
N ASN A 106 5.23 1.12 6.77
CA ASN A 106 6.46 1.58 7.43
C ASN A 106 7.06 2.84 6.78
N GLN A 107 6.99 2.95 5.45
CA GLN A 107 7.41 4.18 4.75
C GLN A 107 6.51 5.36 5.09
N LEU A 108 5.19 5.15 5.16
CA LEU A 108 4.22 6.17 5.58
C LEU A 108 4.47 6.62 7.02
N LEU A 109 4.61 5.70 7.96
CA LEU A 109 4.89 6.03 9.37
C LEU A 109 6.18 6.83 9.52
N LYS A 110 7.24 6.48 8.77
CA LYS A 110 8.49 7.24 8.74
C LYS A 110 8.28 8.65 8.17
N ALA A 111 7.62 8.77 7.02
CA ALA A 111 7.37 10.05 6.37
C ALA A 111 6.52 10.99 7.24
N ILE A 112 5.48 10.47 7.89
CA ILE A 112 4.64 11.20 8.85
C ILE A 112 5.47 11.68 10.04
N ALA A 113 6.34 10.83 10.60
CA ALA A 113 7.23 11.21 11.70
C ALA A 113 8.27 12.29 11.29
N GLU A 114 8.64 12.34 10.01
CA GLU A 114 9.49 13.37 9.41
C GLU A 114 8.69 14.62 8.97
N GLY A 115 7.38 14.69 9.22
CA GLY A 115 6.51 15.83 8.91
C GLY A 115 6.21 16.01 7.41
N GLN A 116 6.27 14.93 6.64
CA GLN A 116 6.17 14.93 5.19
C GLN A 116 4.74 14.67 4.70
N THR A 117 4.37 15.29 3.58
CA THR A 117 3.19 14.86 2.82
C THR A 117 3.55 13.70 1.93
N VAL A 118 2.73 12.64 1.92
CA VAL A 118 2.90 11.48 1.03
C VAL A 118 1.78 11.41 0.01
N ALA A 119 2.19 11.36 -1.27
CA ALA A 119 1.31 11.14 -2.40
C ALA A 119 1.65 9.84 -3.15
N ARG A 120 0.66 9.28 -3.84
CA ARG A 120 0.80 8.21 -4.84
C ARG A 120 -0.01 8.55 -6.08
N PHE A 121 0.44 8.11 -7.24
CA PHE A 121 -0.37 8.11 -8.45
C PHE A 121 -1.13 6.78 -8.55
N ALA A 122 -2.41 6.82 -8.88
CA ALA A 122 -3.24 5.63 -9.04
C ALA A 122 -3.86 5.64 -10.44
N GLY A 123 -3.54 4.63 -11.26
CA GLY A 123 -4.07 4.50 -12.61
C GLY A 123 -5.48 3.89 -12.66
N ASP A 124 -6.21 4.17 -13.74
CA ASP A 124 -7.62 3.77 -13.97
C ASP A 124 -7.88 2.26 -13.84
N SER A 125 -6.86 1.43 -14.11
CA SER A 125 -6.95 -0.03 -13.93
C SER A 125 -7.06 -0.47 -12.47
N GLY A 126 -7.00 0.46 -11.51
CA GLY A 126 -6.86 0.19 -10.08
C GLY A 126 -5.44 -0.21 -9.69
N THR A 127 -4.63 -0.69 -10.66
CA THR A 127 -3.23 -1.07 -10.45
C THR A 127 -2.50 0.08 -9.79
N LEU A 128 -2.08 -0.16 -8.54
CA LEU A 128 -1.18 0.71 -7.81
C LEU A 128 0.21 0.57 -8.43
N LEU A 129 0.43 1.28 -9.54
CA LEU A 129 1.73 1.41 -10.17
C LEU A 129 2.67 2.03 -9.15
N THR A 130 3.52 1.17 -8.57
CA THR A 130 4.75 1.44 -7.83
C THR A 130 4.73 2.75 -7.04
N LEU A 131 4.57 2.68 -5.71
CA LEU A 131 4.65 3.87 -4.84
C LEU A 131 5.91 4.70 -5.14
N THR A 132 5.72 5.70 -5.99
CA THR A 132 6.71 6.73 -6.24
C THR A 132 6.49 7.74 -5.13
N LEU A 133 6.98 7.39 -3.94
CA LEU A 133 6.80 8.13 -2.69
C LEU A 133 7.45 9.52 -2.83
N ARG A 134 6.71 10.48 -3.38
CA ARG A 134 7.17 11.86 -3.52
C ARG A 134 6.84 12.61 -2.24
N VAL A 135 7.90 12.84 -1.49
CA VAL A 135 7.94 13.56 -0.22
C VAL A 135 8.01 15.05 -0.50
N PHE A 136 7.07 15.82 0.05
CA PHE A 136 7.06 17.28 0.00
C PHE A 136 7.18 17.90 1.41
N VAL A 137 7.95 18.98 1.51
CA VAL A 137 8.39 19.68 2.72
C VAL A 137 8.72 21.13 2.33
N GLN A 138 8.23 22.21 2.96
CA GLN A 138 7.15 22.41 3.94
C GLN A 138 6.85 23.94 4.01
N PRO A 139 5.76 24.36 4.67
CA PRO A 139 5.85 25.58 5.50
C PRO A 139 5.68 25.28 6.98
N GLN A 140 6.63 25.76 7.80
CA GLN A 140 6.42 25.88 9.24
C GLN A 140 5.25 26.86 9.55
N ALA A 141 4.70 26.73 10.76
CA ALA A 141 3.80 27.69 11.43
C ALA A 141 2.29 27.67 11.10
N THR A 142 1.67 26.52 10.83
CA THR A 142 0.19 26.39 10.87
C THR A 142 -0.36 25.40 11.90
N GLY A 143 0.46 24.51 12.48
CA GLY A 143 0.01 23.54 13.48
C GLY A 143 -0.95 22.46 12.95
N LEU A 144 -1.12 22.38 11.62
CA LEU A 144 -2.00 21.41 10.97
C LEU A 144 -1.31 20.05 10.84
N SER A 145 -1.46 19.22 11.87
CA SER A 145 -1.39 17.77 11.70
C SER A 145 -2.49 17.35 10.72
N VAL A 146 -2.09 16.82 9.57
CA VAL A 146 -2.98 16.12 8.61
C VAL A 146 -4.21 16.97 8.20
N ALA A 147 -3.98 18.04 7.43
CA ALA A 147 -5.09 18.80 6.85
C ALA A 147 -5.80 17.98 5.76
N ALA A 148 -7.14 17.95 5.80
CA ALA A 148 -8.00 17.36 4.75
C ALA A 148 -7.99 18.15 3.42
N VAL A 149 -7.09 19.13 3.29
CA VAL A 149 -6.89 20.01 2.14
C VAL A 149 -5.41 19.91 1.77
N VAL A 150 -5.13 19.41 0.57
CA VAL A 150 -3.77 19.34 0.03
C VAL A 150 -3.33 20.77 -0.34
N PRO A 151 -2.15 21.24 0.15
CA PRO A 151 -1.65 22.56 -0.21
C PRO A 151 -1.48 22.75 -1.73
N ALA A 152 -1.83 23.92 -2.25
CA ALA A 152 -1.89 24.18 -3.69
C ALA A 152 -0.51 24.05 -4.40
N ASP A 153 0.58 24.33 -3.68
CA ASP A 153 1.96 24.09 -4.10
C ASP A 153 2.27 22.59 -4.26
N VAL A 154 1.73 21.74 -3.38
CA VAL A 154 1.81 20.27 -3.53
C VAL A 154 1.00 19.82 -4.75
N VAL A 155 -0.21 20.36 -4.97
CA VAL A 155 -1.03 20.03 -6.16
C VAL A 155 -0.30 20.40 -7.46
N ALA A 156 0.28 21.60 -7.54
CA ALA A 156 1.09 22.02 -8.68
C ALA A 156 2.33 21.13 -8.88
N ALA A 157 3.08 20.82 -7.82
CA ALA A 157 4.26 19.97 -7.92
C ALA A 157 3.96 18.49 -8.28
N LEU A 158 2.73 18.03 -8.06
CA LEU A 158 2.24 16.73 -8.52
C LEU A 158 1.83 16.76 -10.00
N ALA A 159 1.22 17.85 -10.48
CA ALA A 159 0.83 18.02 -11.88
C ALA A 159 2.04 17.99 -12.83
N GLU A 160 3.15 18.65 -12.46
CA GLU A 160 4.42 18.67 -13.22
C GLU A 160 5.10 17.28 -13.39
N VAL A 161 4.55 16.22 -12.78
CA VAL A 161 5.16 14.89 -12.71
C VAL A 161 4.29 13.80 -13.37
N ALA A 162 3.03 14.08 -13.67
CA ALA A 162 2.10 13.11 -14.25
C ALA A 162 2.06 13.19 -15.79
N ASP A 163 2.76 12.25 -16.44
CA ASP A 163 2.72 12.04 -17.91
C ASP A 163 1.64 11.03 -18.36
N ASP A 164 0.90 10.41 -17.44
CA ASP A 164 -0.14 9.41 -17.75
C ASP A 164 -1.54 10.04 -17.66
N PRO A 165 -2.29 10.17 -18.78
CA PRO A 165 -3.63 10.76 -18.79
C PRO A 165 -4.73 9.85 -18.21
N GLY A 166 -4.42 8.60 -17.83
CA GLY A 166 -5.36 7.61 -17.30
C GLY A 166 -5.17 7.32 -15.81
N GLY A 167 -4.97 8.35 -14.98
CA GLY A 167 -4.83 8.18 -13.54
C GLY A 167 -4.89 9.49 -12.76
N HIS A 168 -4.97 9.37 -11.42
CA HIS A 168 -5.13 10.50 -10.51
C HIS A 168 -4.18 10.41 -9.32
N TRP A 169 -3.77 11.58 -8.82
CA TRP A 169 -3.02 11.67 -7.58
C TRP A 169 -3.90 11.41 -6.35
N GLN A 170 -3.34 10.73 -5.36
CA GLN A 170 -3.94 10.55 -4.04
C GLN A 170 -2.95 10.91 -2.95
N VAL A 171 -3.39 11.62 -1.93
CA VAL A 171 -2.60 11.96 -0.73
C VAL A 171 -3.08 11.13 0.47
N TRP A 172 -2.15 10.72 1.32
CA TRP A 172 -2.45 9.98 2.53
C TRP A 172 -2.93 10.90 3.67
N THR A 173 -4.14 10.64 4.19
CA THR A 173 -4.76 11.42 5.28
C THR A 173 -4.49 10.82 6.67
N GLY A 174 -3.41 10.06 6.83
CA GLY A 174 -3.12 9.31 8.06
C GLY A 174 -3.94 8.02 8.22
N ALA A 175 -5.09 7.90 7.54
CA ALA A 175 -5.96 6.72 7.61
C ALA A 175 -6.48 6.22 6.25
N VAL A 176 -6.67 7.12 5.26
CA VAL A 176 -7.14 6.76 3.91
C VAL A 176 -6.40 7.53 2.82
N TRP A 177 -6.43 7.01 1.59
CA TRP A 177 -6.01 7.75 0.41
C TRP A 177 -7.15 8.63 -0.08
N GLN A 178 -6.94 9.94 -0.12
CA GLN A 178 -7.89 10.91 -0.67
C GLN A 178 -7.39 11.39 -2.03
N GLN A 179 -8.25 11.35 -3.04
CA GLN A 179 -7.94 11.89 -4.37
C GLN A 179 -7.69 13.39 -4.29
N VAL A 180 -6.60 13.84 -4.89
CA VAL A 180 -6.32 15.27 -5.10
C VAL A 180 -7.35 15.79 -6.09
N GLN A 181 -8.11 16.81 -5.71
CA GLN A 181 -8.90 17.56 -6.69
C GLN A 181 -7.95 18.40 -7.51
N GLU A 182 -7.97 18.25 -8.84
CA GLU A 182 -7.32 19.22 -9.71
C GLU A 182 -7.99 20.58 -9.50
N PRO A 183 -7.22 21.69 -9.54
CA PRO A 183 -7.83 23.00 -9.55
C PRO A 183 -8.68 23.10 -10.81
N GLU A 184 -10.01 23.23 -10.63
CA GLU A 184 -10.94 23.47 -11.72
C GLU A 184 -10.39 24.58 -12.60
N ALA A 185 -10.05 24.24 -13.85
CA ALA A 185 -9.43 25.17 -14.77
C ALA A 185 -10.43 26.31 -14.99
N ALA A 186 -10.20 27.43 -14.31
CA ALA A 186 -11.12 28.56 -14.30
C ALA A 186 -11.40 28.94 -15.75
N GLU A 187 -12.64 28.71 -16.19
CA GLU A 187 -13.07 29.04 -17.54
C GLU A 187 -12.74 30.51 -17.75
N GLN A 188 -11.75 30.77 -18.60
CA GLN A 188 -11.49 32.10 -19.09
C GLN A 188 -12.62 32.43 -20.06
N ASP A 189 -13.76 32.84 -19.50
CA ASP A 189 -14.85 33.51 -20.21
C ASP A 189 -14.34 34.90 -20.63
N GLY A 190 -13.38 34.87 -21.55
CA GLY A 190 -12.81 36.01 -22.26
C GLY A 190 -13.84 36.51 -23.27
N SER A 191 -14.97 36.98 -22.75
CA SER A 191 -16.00 37.65 -23.53
C SER A 191 -15.39 38.84 -24.29
N ASP A 192 -15.64 38.88 -25.60
CA ASP A 192 -15.23 39.95 -26.50
C ASP A 192 -15.47 41.36 -25.93
N ARG A 193 -14.48 42.25 -26.12
CA ARG A 193 -14.70 43.69 -26.38
C ARG A 193 -13.47 44.42 -26.92
#